data_AF-A0A443RYF3-F1
#
_entry.id   AF-A0A443RYF3-F1
#
_cell.length_a   1.000
_cell.length_b   1.000
_cell.length_c   1.000
_cell.angle_alpha   90.00
_cell.angle_beta   90.00
_cell.angle_gamma   90.00
#
_symmetry.space_group_name_H-M   'P 1'
#
loop_
_entity.id
_entity.type
_entity.pdbx_description
1 polymer ?
#
loop_
_entity_poly.entity_id
_entity_poly.type
_entity_poly.pdbx_seq_one_letter_code
_entity_poly.pdbx_strand_id
1 'polypeptide(L)'
;EFLRLGANGIEADVKFISRGAPWLTYHGLPCDCLRFCGAQETIENYLTYVKKLTTKLAYLDYWPRFSLLLLDLKTHQIDSSYLKVAGTKFAKVLYDNLFNLNGKQSSLKVLLGVEKTSHKDFIYGFLEKAREQNYNFDNRIGWQISENEDYTSIYNMWNEIGNITNIWYSDGWTNCLILVRDKNRARDLLNKRTACDPSVDSFCPRKFYMWSVDDEIVIRQFWT
;
A
#
# COMPACT_ATOMS: atom_id res chain seq x y z
N GLU A 1 -8.16 16.40 4.38
CA GLU A 1 -7.42 17.18 5.41
C GLU A 1 -5.91 17.07 5.26
N PHE A 2 -5.31 15.88 5.37
CA PHE A 2 -3.85 15.68 5.38
C PHE A 2 -3.10 16.27 4.18
N LEU A 3 -3.67 16.22 2.97
CA LEU A 3 -3.09 16.86 1.78
C LEU A 3 -2.91 18.37 1.95
N ARG A 4 -3.82 19.05 2.68
CA ARG A 4 -3.72 20.48 3.00
C ARG A 4 -2.66 20.75 4.06
N LEU A 5 -2.45 19.80 4.98
CA LEU A 5 -1.41 19.87 6.02
C LEU A 5 0.00 19.59 5.48
N GLY A 6 0.13 19.16 4.21
CA GLY A 6 1.41 19.01 3.53
C GLY A 6 1.75 17.59 3.09
N ALA A 7 0.89 16.61 3.36
CA ALA A 7 1.13 15.24 2.92
C ALA A 7 1.18 15.14 1.38
N ASN A 8 2.17 14.42 0.86
CA ASN A 8 2.30 14.07 -0.55
C ASN A 8 1.96 12.59 -0.84
N GLY A 9 1.75 11.80 0.22
CA GLY A 9 1.22 10.46 0.19
C GLY A 9 0.16 10.26 1.28
N ILE A 10 -0.82 9.41 1.01
CA ILE A 10 -1.91 9.08 1.93
C ILE A 10 -1.94 7.56 2.08
N GLU A 11 -2.13 7.08 3.30
CA GLU A 11 -2.44 5.69 3.61
C GLU A 11 -3.96 5.57 3.83
N ALA A 12 -4.54 4.45 3.41
CA ALA A 12 -5.92 4.09 3.71
C ALA A 12 -6.07 2.57 3.85
N ASP A 13 -6.66 2.16 4.98
CA ASP A 13 -7.05 0.77 5.19
C ASP A 13 -8.10 0.34 4.16
N VAL A 14 -8.01 -0.89 3.66
CA VAL A 14 -9.04 -1.51 2.81
C VAL A 14 -9.51 -2.79 3.46
N LYS A 15 -10.77 -2.80 3.89
CA LYS A 15 -11.44 -3.99 4.42
C LYS A 15 -12.04 -4.85 3.33
N PHE A 16 -12.07 -6.14 3.62
CA PHE A 16 -12.68 -7.15 2.79
C PHE A 16 -13.74 -7.88 3.61
N ILE A 17 -14.82 -8.29 2.96
CA ILE A 17 -15.65 -9.35 3.53
C ILE A 17 -14.91 -10.69 3.43
N SER A 18 -15.26 -11.67 4.26
CA SER A 18 -14.52 -12.96 4.34
C SER A 18 -14.40 -13.70 2.99
N ARG A 19 -15.41 -13.58 2.11
CA ARG A 19 -15.41 -14.12 0.74
C ARG A 19 -14.61 -13.29 -0.28
N GLY A 20 -13.74 -12.40 0.20
CA GLY A 20 -12.79 -11.64 -0.58
C GLY A 20 -13.35 -10.47 -1.38
N ALA A 21 -14.58 -10.02 -1.14
CA ALA A 21 -15.04 -8.78 -1.80
C ALA A 21 -14.43 -7.56 -1.08
N PRO A 22 -13.74 -6.65 -1.80
CA PRO A 22 -13.38 -5.34 -1.26
C PRO A 22 -14.64 -4.62 -0.79
N TRP A 23 -14.58 -3.96 0.37
CA TRP A 23 -15.79 -3.42 0.99
C TRP A 23 -15.70 -1.93 1.30
N LEU A 24 -14.86 -1.56 2.27
CA LEU A 24 -14.80 -0.21 2.80
C LEU A 24 -13.34 0.21 2.98
N THR A 25 -13.08 1.50 2.83
CA THR A 25 -11.92 2.10 3.46
C THR A 25 -12.25 2.40 4.91
N TYR A 26 -11.76 1.57 5.84
CA TYR A 26 -12.13 1.65 7.24
C TYR A 26 -11.11 0.96 8.15
N HIS A 27 -10.59 1.65 9.16
CA HIS A 27 -9.73 1.05 10.17
C HIS A 27 -10.53 0.30 11.24
N GLY A 28 -11.36 1.02 12.00
CA GLY A 28 -12.04 0.51 13.20
C GLY A 28 -11.14 0.48 14.45
N LEU A 29 -11.71 0.09 15.58
CA LEU A 29 -10.98 -0.03 16.85
C LEU A 29 -10.34 -1.43 16.99
N PRO A 30 -9.16 -1.54 17.61
CA PRO A 30 -8.28 -0.44 18.06
C PRO A 30 -7.58 0.25 16.87
N CYS A 31 -7.24 1.54 17.01
CA CYS A 31 -6.38 2.26 16.06
C CYS A 31 -5.36 3.14 16.78
N ASP A 32 -4.56 3.89 16.02
CA ASP A 32 -3.59 4.85 16.55
C ASP A 32 -4.20 5.80 17.59
N CYS A 33 -3.39 6.13 18.60
CA CYS A 33 -3.76 6.98 19.70
C CYS A 33 -4.21 8.35 19.21
N LEU A 34 -5.26 8.87 19.85
CA LEU A 34 -5.85 10.19 19.58
C LEU A 34 -6.42 10.34 18.16
N ARG A 35 -6.68 9.23 17.46
CA ARG A 35 -7.33 9.23 16.14
C ARG A 35 -8.81 8.85 16.25
N PHE A 36 -9.62 9.44 15.37
CA PHE A 36 -10.98 8.96 15.14
C PHE A 36 -10.94 7.78 14.16
N CYS A 37 -11.13 6.57 14.68
CA CYS A 37 -11.04 5.33 13.90
C CYS A 37 -12.33 4.98 13.13
N GLY A 38 -13.38 5.80 13.25
CA GLY A 38 -14.74 5.52 12.79
C GLY A 38 -15.06 5.95 11.36
N ALA A 39 -14.16 6.70 10.71
CA ALA A 39 -14.41 7.22 9.37
C ALA A 39 -14.35 6.11 8.34
N GLN A 40 -15.33 6.07 7.43
CA GLN A 40 -15.43 5.04 6.41
C GLN A 40 -16.05 5.56 5.11
N GLU A 41 -15.75 4.87 4.02
CA GLU A 41 -16.33 5.08 2.69
C GLU A 41 -16.27 3.76 1.92
N THR A 42 -17.12 3.56 0.90
CA THR A 42 -16.94 2.41 -0.01
C THR A 42 -15.65 2.57 -0.80
N ILE A 43 -14.98 1.46 -1.06
CA ILE A 43 -13.70 1.49 -1.77
C ILE A 43 -13.84 2.12 -3.18
N GLU A 44 -14.96 1.90 -3.86
CA GLU A 44 -15.25 2.49 -5.17
C GLU A 44 -15.38 4.02 -5.09
N ASN A 45 -16.13 4.53 -4.11
CA ASN A 45 -16.31 5.97 -3.91
C ASN A 45 -14.99 6.64 -3.54
N TYR A 46 -14.23 6.03 -2.62
CA TYR A 46 -12.93 6.54 -2.20
C TYR A 46 -11.96 6.63 -3.38
N LEU A 47 -11.80 5.56 -4.15
CA LEU A 47 -10.90 5.53 -5.32
C LEU A 47 -11.35 6.50 -6.41
N THR A 48 -12.66 6.61 -6.65
CA THR A 48 -13.22 7.59 -7.60
C THR A 48 -12.93 9.03 -7.16
N TYR A 49 -13.00 9.31 -5.86
CA TYR A 49 -12.64 10.62 -5.32
C TYR A 49 -11.14 10.90 -5.48
N VAL A 50 -10.28 9.93 -5.14
CA VAL A 50 -8.83 10.03 -5.35
C VAL A 50 -8.48 10.24 -6.83
N LYS A 51 -9.17 9.56 -7.75
CA LYS A 51 -9.03 9.76 -9.19
C LYS A 51 -9.30 11.20 -9.60
N LYS A 52 -10.35 11.84 -9.03
CA LYS A 52 -10.64 13.26 -9.30
C LYS A 52 -9.50 14.16 -8.85
N LEU A 53 -8.95 13.92 -7.66
CA LEU A 53 -7.83 14.70 -7.10
C LEU A 53 -6.52 14.53 -7.87
N THR A 54 -6.35 13.46 -8.64
CA THR A 54 -5.04 13.10 -9.24
C THR A 54 -5.04 13.12 -10.76
N THR A 55 -6.18 13.37 -11.39
CA THR A 55 -6.30 13.50 -12.85
C THR A 55 -6.21 14.97 -13.24
N LYS A 56 -5.24 15.31 -14.10
CA LYS A 56 -5.01 16.70 -14.54
C LYS A 56 -6.08 17.14 -15.55
N LEU A 57 -7.18 17.72 -15.07
CA LEU A 57 -8.23 18.35 -15.88
C LEU A 57 -8.66 19.68 -15.27
N ALA A 58 -8.97 20.66 -16.11
CA ALA A 58 -9.30 22.03 -15.69
C ALA A 58 -10.52 22.13 -14.76
N TYR A 59 -11.45 21.17 -14.81
CA TYR A 59 -12.68 21.16 -14.03
C TYR A 59 -12.62 20.29 -12.77
N LEU A 60 -11.47 19.66 -12.49
CA LEU A 60 -11.26 18.82 -11.31
C LEU A 60 -10.38 19.53 -10.29
N ASP A 61 -10.55 19.17 -9.02
CA ASP A 61 -9.72 19.62 -7.90
C ASP A 61 -8.34 18.93 -7.91
N TYR A 62 -7.60 19.07 -9.01
CA TYR A 62 -6.32 18.42 -9.19
C TYR A 62 -5.29 18.90 -8.15
N TRP A 63 -4.75 17.95 -7.39
CA TRP A 63 -3.78 18.17 -6.34
C TRP A 63 -2.40 17.65 -6.76
N PRO A 64 -1.53 18.49 -7.37
CA PRO A 64 -0.29 18.02 -8.01
C PRO A 64 0.72 17.40 -7.03
N ARG A 65 0.62 17.71 -5.73
CA ARG A 65 1.49 17.12 -4.69
C ARG A 65 1.02 15.75 -4.22
N PHE A 66 -0.21 15.33 -4.54
CA PHE A 66 -0.69 14.01 -4.17
C PHE A 66 -0.12 12.97 -5.14
N SER A 67 0.93 12.29 -4.70
CA SER A 67 1.81 11.48 -5.55
C SER A 67 1.78 9.99 -5.24
N LEU A 68 1.38 9.61 -4.02
CA LEU A 68 1.34 8.22 -3.57
C LEU A 68 0.08 7.92 -2.77
N LEU A 69 -0.64 6.85 -3.12
CA LEU A 69 -1.67 6.26 -2.27
C LEU A 69 -1.17 4.88 -1.80
N LEU A 70 -1.03 4.69 -0.50
CA LEU A 70 -0.80 3.38 0.09
C LEU A 70 -2.16 2.80 0.50
N LEU A 71 -2.48 1.61 0.00
CA LEU A 71 -3.67 0.88 0.39
C LEU A 71 -3.24 -0.27 1.30
N ASP A 72 -3.55 -0.17 2.60
CA ASP A 72 -3.26 -1.22 3.58
C ASP A 72 -4.38 -2.26 3.53
N LEU A 73 -4.11 -3.37 2.84
CA LEU A 73 -5.11 -4.37 2.51
C LEU A 73 -5.26 -5.31 3.70
N LYS A 74 -6.40 -5.25 4.40
CA LYS A 74 -6.73 -6.09 5.57
C LYS A 74 -7.06 -7.54 5.18
N THR A 75 -6.11 -8.18 4.51
CA THR A 75 -6.18 -9.54 3.98
C THR A 75 -6.37 -10.62 5.04
N HIS A 76 -6.03 -10.40 6.30
CA HIS A 76 -6.30 -11.31 7.42
C HIS A 76 -7.79 -11.54 7.67
N GLN A 77 -8.66 -10.65 7.17
CA GLN A 77 -10.12 -10.79 7.25
C GLN A 77 -10.68 -11.75 6.20
N ILE A 78 -9.87 -12.16 5.23
CA ILE A 78 -10.27 -12.98 4.11
C ILE A 78 -9.98 -14.44 4.47
N ASP A 79 -10.96 -15.30 4.24
CA ASP A 79 -10.77 -16.74 4.36
C ASP A 79 -9.69 -17.17 3.36
N SER A 80 -8.75 -18.03 3.78
CA SER A 80 -7.56 -18.37 2.97
C SER A 80 -7.91 -18.89 1.57
N SER A 81 -9.00 -19.66 1.44
CA SER A 81 -9.50 -20.17 0.15
C SER A 81 -10.03 -19.09 -0.81
N TYR A 82 -10.26 -17.87 -0.31
CA TYR A 82 -10.75 -16.73 -1.08
C TYR A 82 -9.69 -15.66 -1.34
N LEU A 83 -8.46 -15.81 -0.83
CA LEU A 83 -7.38 -14.81 -1.04
C LEU A 83 -7.15 -14.52 -2.53
N LYS A 84 -7.03 -15.57 -3.35
CA LYS A 84 -6.87 -15.42 -4.80
C LYS A 84 -8.06 -14.69 -5.44
N VAL A 85 -9.28 -15.07 -5.08
CA VAL A 85 -10.51 -14.42 -5.56
C VAL A 85 -10.54 -12.94 -5.14
N ALA A 86 -10.05 -12.62 -3.95
CA ALA A 86 -10.00 -11.25 -3.47
C ALA A 86 -9.04 -10.39 -4.28
N GLY A 87 -7.84 -10.92 -4.58
CA GLY A 87 -6.88 -10.28 -5.47
C GLY A 87 -7.49 -9.93 -6.83
N THR A 88 -8.19 -10.89 -7.43
CA THR A 88 -8.90 -10.70 -8.70
C THR A 88 -9.96 -9.61 -8.62
N LYS A 89 -10.81 -9.63 -7.60
CA LYS A 89 -11.85 -8.60 -7.41
C LYS A 89 -11.25 -7.22 -7.19
N PHE A 90 -10.20 -7.15 -6.38
CA PHE A 90 -9.53 -5.90 -6.06
C PHE A 90 -8.83 -5.28 -7.26
N ALA A 91 -8.15 -6.09 -8.11
CA ALA A 91 -7.56 -5.60 -9.35
C ALA A 91 -8.59 -4.90 -10.26
N LYS A 92 -9.79 -5.48 -10.36
CA LYS A 92 -10.90 -4.88 -11.11
C LYS A 92 -11.38 -3.58 -10.48
N VAL A 93 -11.66 -3.58 -9.17
CA VAL A 93 -12.11 -2.38 -8.45
C VAL A 93 -11.09 -1.24 -8.57
N LEU A 94 -9.81 -1.54 -8.38
CA LEU A 94 -8.73 -0.57 -8.49
C LEU A 94 -8.63 -0.01 -9.91
N TYR A 95 -8.67 -0.88 -10.93
CA TYR A 95 -8.61 -0.45 -12.31
C TYR A 95 -9.81 0.42 -12.69
N ASP A 96 -11.02 -0.08 -12.49
CA ASP A 96 -12.24 0.61 -12.94
C ASP A 96 -12.41 1.99 -12.28
N ASN A 97 -12.08 2.10 -11.00
CA ASN A 97 -12.34 3.31 -10.21
C ASN A 97 -11.18 4.30 -10.17
N LEU A 98 -9.93 3.86 -10.44
CA LEU A 98 -8.76 4.74 -10.37
C LEU A 98 -7.97 4.83 -11.69
N PHE A 99 -7.65 3.71 -12.31
CA PHE A 99 -6.71 3.66 -13.45
C PHE A 99 -7.36 3.69 -14.83
N ASN A 100 -8.64 3.34 -14.93
CA ASN A 100 -9.40 3.47 -16.16
C ASN A 100 -9.72 4.95 -16.40
N LEU A 101 -8.81 5.65 -17.06
CA LEU A 101 -8.86 7.10 -17.23
C LEU A 101 -9.48 7.54 -18.57
N ASN A 102 -9.96 6.60 -19.40
CA ASN A 102 -10.50 6.89 -20.74
C ASN A 102 -9.58 7.81 -21.56
N GLY A 103 -8.27 7.51 -21.57
CA GLY A 103 -7.25 8.29 -22.28
C GLY A 103 -6.67 9.50 -21.52
N LYS A 104 -7.08 9.74 -20.27
CA LYS A 104 -6.52 10.81 -19.42
C LYS A 104 -5.31 10.32 -18.60
N GLN A 105 -4.54 11.24 -18.05
CA GLN A 105 -3.37 10.92 -17.21
C GLN A 105 -3.61 11.30 -15.74
N SER A 106 -3.42 10.32 -14.85
CA SER A 106 -3.29 10.54 -13.40
C SER A 106 -1.83 10.38 -13.03
N SER A 107 -1.32 11.30 -12.20
CA SER A 107 0.07 11.27 -11.71
C SER A 107 0.29 10.31 -10.54
N LEU A 108 -0.77 9.69 -10.03
CA LEU A 108 -0.73 8.93 -8.79
C LEU A 108 -0.04 7.57 -8.95
N LYS A 109 0.87 7.24 -8.03
CA LYS A 109 1.34 5.87 -7.79
C LYS A 109 0.56 5.24 -6.65
N VAL A 110 0.35 3.93 -6.71
CA VAL A 110 -0.34 3.17 -5.68
C VAL A 110 0.58 2.09 -5.14
N LEU A 111 0.75 2.07 -3.82
CA LEU A 111 1.46 1.02 -3.10
C LEU A 111 0.43 0.09 -2.45
N LEU A 112 0.50 -1.20 -2.78
CA LEU A 112 -0.40 -2.22 -2.23
C LEU A 112 0.30 -2.94 -1.09
N GLY A 113 -0.18 -2.72 0.14
CA GLY A 113 0.31 -3.39 1.34
C GLY A 113 -0.52 -4.64 1.62
N VAL A 114 0.01 -5.82 1.30
CA VAL A 114 -0.58 -7.11 1.70
C VAL A 114 -0.02 -7.45 3.08
N GLU A 115 -0.86 -7.88 4.02
CA GLU A 115 -0.38 -8.00 5.41
C GLU A 115 0.73 -9.03 5.60
N LYS A 116 0.58 -10.21 5.01
CA LYS A 116 1.48 -11.35 5.29
C LYS A 116 2.00 -12.02 4.03
N THR A 117 3.18 -12.62 4.15
CA THR A 117 3.78 -13.47 3.12
C THR A 117 2.91 -14.69 2.77
N SER A 118 2.23 -15.24 3.77
CA SER A 118 1.27 -16.34 3.58
C SER A 118 0.03 -15.93 2.76
N HIS A 119 -0.22 -14.64 2.56
CA HIS A 119 -1.34 -14.11 1.78
C HIS A 119 -0.98 -13.85 0.30
N LYS A 120 0.15 -14.37 -0.18
CA LYS A 120 0.62 -14.24 -1.57
C LYS A 120 -0.40 -14.62 -2.65
N ASP A 121 -1.36 -15.48 -2.33
CA ASP A 121 -2.45 -15.85 -3.26
C ASP A 121 -3.28 -14.63 -3.68
N PHE A 122 -3.42 -13.62 -2.82
CA PHE A 122 -4.01 -12.34 -3.19
C PHE A 122 -3.23 -11.68 -4.34
N ILE A 123 -1.89 -11.66 -4.23
CA ILE A 123 -1.02 -11.05 -5.24
C ILE A 123 -1.14 -11.83 -6.56
N TYR A 124 -1.12 -13.17 -6.52
CA TYR A 124 -1.34 -13.99 -7.70
C TYR A 124 -2.68 -13.67 -8.39
N GLY A 125 -3.77 -13.62 -7.64
CA GLY A 125 -5.09 -13.32 -8.18
C GLY A 125 -5.20 -11.91 -8.77
N PHE A 126 -4.50 -10.93 -8.19
CA PHE A 126 -4.41 -9.58 -8.72
C PHE A 126 -3.68 -9.55 -10.06
N LEU A 127 -2.48 -10.13 -10.11
CA LEU A 127 -1.62 -10.15 -11.31
C LEU A 127 -2.27 -10.93 -12.46
N GLU A 128 -2.88 -12.07 -12.17
CA GLU A 128 -3.61 -12.88 -13.15
C GLU A 128 -4.75 -12.08 -13.76
N LYS A 129 -5.58 -11.45 -12.92
CA LYS A 129 -6.69 -10.62 -13.41
C LYS A 129 -6.22 -9.44 -14.26
N ALA A 130 -5.16 -8.77 -13.82
CA ALA A 130 -4.57 -7.66 -14.55
C ALA A 130 -4.11 -8.09 -15.96
N ARG A 131 -3.46 -9.25 -16.05
CA ARG A 131 -3.00 -9.83 -17.32
C ARG A 131 -4.18 -10.25 -18.21
N GLU A 132 -5.14 -10.99 -17.66
CA GLU A 132 -6.31 -11.49 -18.41
C GLU A 132 -7.14 -10.37 -19.05
N GLN A 133 -7.26 -9.22 -18.36
CA GLN A 133 -8.08 -8.11 -18.80
C GLN A 133 -7.26 -7.00 -19.49
N ASN A 134 -5.95 -7.19 -19.63
CA ASN A 134 -5.01 -6.17 -20.11
C ASN A 134 -5.15 -4.85 -19.34
N TYR A 135 -5.30 -4.92 -18.02
CA TYR A 135 -5.31 -3.73 -17.16
C TYR A 135 -3.95 -3.07 -17.19
N ASN A 136 -3.88 -1.91 -17.86
CA ASN A 136 -2.66 -1.12 -17.91
C ASN A 136 -2.55 -0.22 -16.69
N PHE A 137 -1.65 -0.57 -15.76
CA PHE A 137 -1.31 0.26 -14.62
C PHE A 137 -0.12 1.20 -14.87
N ASP A 138 0.48 1.22 -16.07
CA ASP A 138 1.62 2.06 -16.46
C ASP A 138 2.79 2.07 -15.45
N ASN A 139 3.12 0.91 -14.87
CA ASN A 139 4.16 0.80 -13.84
C ASN A 139 3.91 1.66 -12.57
N ARG A 140 2.63 1.98 -12.28
CA ARG A 140 2.23 2.79 -11.12
C ARG A 140 1.88 1.98 -9.88
N ILE A 141 1.92 0.65 -9.96
CA ILE A 141 1.73 -0.26 -8.81
C ILE A 141 3.08 -0.59 -8.19
N GLY A 142 3.16 -0.42 -6.87
CA GLY A 142 4.19 -0.98 -6.00
C GLY A 142 3.60 -2.00 -5.03
N TRP A 143 4.47 -2.79 -4.43
CA TRP A 143 4.10 -3.88 -3.53
C TRP A 143 4.83 -3.80 -2.21
N GLN A 144 4.17 -4.25 -1.15
CA GLN A 144 4.72 -4.32 0.18
C GLN A 144 4.06 -5.46 0.96
N ILE A 145 4.84 -6.07 1.86
CA ILE A 145 4.30 -6.82 2.98
C ILE A 145 4.25 -5.89 4.19
N SER A 146 3.04 -5.59 4.70
CA SER A 146 2.83 -4.52 5.68
C SER A 146 3.10 -4.94 7.12
N GLU A 147 2.99 -6.23 7.44
CA GLU A 147 3.43 -6.72 8.75
C GLU A 147 4.96 -6.80 8.84
N ASN A 148 5.45 -6.76 10.09
CA ASN A 148 6.87 -6.76 10.39
C ASN A 148 7.52 -8.16 10.27
N GLU A 149 7.11 -8.97 9.29
CA GLU A 149 7.72 -10.27 9.01
C GLU A 149 9.22 -10.13 8.71
N ASP A 150 9.94 -11.25 8.83
CA ASP A 150 11.37 -11.28 8.58
C ASP A 150 11.67 -11.05 7.09
N TYR A 151 12.78 -10.35 6.84
CA TYR A 151 13.19 -9.99 5.48
C TYR A 151 13.34 -11.20 4.58
N THR A 152 13.90 -12.31 5.09
CA THR A 152 14.19 -13.50 4.29
C THR A 152 12.90 -14.15 3.79
N SER A 153 11.88 -14.27 4.64
CA SER A 153 10.55 -14.76 4.25
C SER A 153 9.91 -13.87 3.20
N ILE A 154 9.96 -12.55 3.38
CA ILE A 154 9.41 -11.59 2.41
C ILE A 154 10.15 -11.70 1.07
N TYR A 155 11.48 -11.76 1.10
CA TYR A 155 12.32 -11.92 -0.10
C TYR A 155 12.01 -13.24 -0.83
N ASN A 156 11.95 -14.34 -0.10
CA ASN A 156 11.65 -15.66 -0.67
C ASN A 156 10.25 -15.69 -1.30
N MET A 157 9.27 -15.05 -0.68
CA MET A 157 7.94 -14.90 -1.26
C MET A 157 7.97 -14.11 -2.58
N TRP A 158 8.69 -12.99 -2.64
CA TRP A 158 8.82 -12.23 -3.89
C TRP A 158 9.51 -13.03 -4.99
N ASN A 159 10.57 -13.75 -4.62
CA ASN A 159 11.29 -14.63 -5.53
C ASN A 159 10.39 -15.77 -6.05
N GLU A 160 9.55 -16.33 -5.19
CA GLU A 160 8.59 -17.37 -5.58
C GLU A 160 7.51 -16.85 -6.53
N ILE A 161 6.91 -15.67 -6.24
CA ILE A 161 5.91 -15.07 -7.12
C ILE A 161 6.50 -14.81 -8.51
N GLY A 162 7.74 -14.30 -8.54
CA GLY A 162 8.42 -13.90 -9.78
C GLY A 162 7.75 -12.69 -10.45
N ASN A 163 8.47 -12.01 -11.35
CA ASN A 163 7.95 -10.87 -12.13
C ASN A 163 7.31 -9.73 -11.29
N ILE A 164 7.75 -9.56 -10.04
CA ILE A 164 7.37 -8.43 -9.19
C ILE A 164 8.47 -7.38 -9.22
N THR A 165 8.08 -6.12 -9.38
CA THR A 165 8.97 -4.94 -9.27
C THR A 165 8.33 -3.90 -8.36
N ASN A 166 9.03 -2.79 -8.10
CA ASN A 166 8.55 -1.68 -7.26
C ASN A 166 8.19 -2.09 -5.82
N ILE A 167 9.05 -2.91 -5.21
CA ILE A 167 8.88 -3.34 -3.82
C ILE A 167 9.24 -2.19 -2.87
N TRP A 168 8.42 -1.99 -1.85
CA TRP A 168 8.70 -1.13 -0.71
C TRP A 168 8.73 -1.98 0.55
N TYR A 169 9.56 -1.57 1.50
CA TYR A 169 9.50 -2.09 2.85
C TYR A 169 9.05 -1.04 3.84
N SER A 170 8.49 -1.55 4.92
CA SER A 170 8.14 -0.76 6.08
C SER A 170 8.69 -1.37 7.35
N ASP A 171 8.91 -0.50 8.32
CA ASP A 171 8.92 -0.88 9.73
C ASP A 171 8.01 0.05 10.49
N GLY A 172 7.33 -0.47 11.49
CA GLY A 172 6.46 0.39 12.27
C GLY A 172 5.68 -0.28 13.38
N TRP A 173 5.02 0.58 14.14
CA TRP A 173 4.03 0.21 15.14
C TRP A 173 3.07 1.38 15.33
N THR A 174 2.01 1.16 16.11
CA THR A 174 1.08 2.23 16.45
C THR A 174 1.83 3.41 17.09
N ASN A 175 1.41 4.62 16.75
CA ASN A 175 1.96 5.83 17.36
C ASN A 175 1.88 5.81 18.90
N CYS A 176 0.95 5.03 19.48
CA CYS A 176 0.82 4.81 20.92
C CYS A 176 2.10 4.26 21.56
N LEU A 177 2.87 3.47 20.82
CA LEU A 177 4.00 2.69 21.33
C LEU A 177 5.29 2.92 20.55
N ILE A 178 5.28 3.80 19.54
CA ILE A 178 6.42 3.99 18.63
C ILE A 178 7.68 4.51 19.34
N LEU A 179 7.51 5.29 20.41
CA LEU A 179 8.62 5.83 21.21
C LEU A 179 9.46 4.75 21.89
N VAL A 180 8.85 3.62 22.27
CA VAL A 180 9.52 2.51 22.97
C VAL A 180 9.88 1.35 22.03
N ARG A 181 9.52 1.45 20.74
CA ARG A 181 9.83 0.42 19.75
C ARG A 181 11.33 0.38 19.48
N ASP A 182 11.91 -0.83 19.51
CA ASP A 182 13.28 -1.06 19.06
C ASP A 182 13.46 -0.70 17.57
N LYS A 183 14.59 -0.08 17.24
CA LYS A 183 14.87 0.46 15.90
C LYS A 183 15.80 -0.42 15.06
N ASN A 184 16.25 -1.57 15.56
CA ASN A 184 17.23 -2.39 14.86
C ASN A 184 16.66 -2.99 13.58
N ARG A 185 15.40 -3.42 13.58
CA ARG A 185 14.73 -3.89 12.35
C ARG A 185 14.68 -2.81 11.27
N ALA A 186 14.27 -1.60 11.64
CA ALA A 186 14.24 -0.45 10.73
C ALA A 186 15.63 -0.15 10.13
N ARG A 187 16.68 -0.14 10.98
CA ARG A 187 18.07 0.07 10.54
C ARG A 187 18.56 -1.04 9.60
N ASP A 188 18.27 -2.29 9.91
CA ASP A 188 18.66 -3.43 9.07
C ASP A 188 17.97 -3.35 7.69
N LEU A 189 16.66 -3.07 7.65
CA LEU A 189 15.94 -2.89 6.39
C LEU A 189 16.46 -1.70 5.57
N LEU A 190 16.79 -0.58 6.22
CA LEU A 190 17.40 0.56 5.55
C LEU A 190 18.79 0.22 4.99
N ASN A 191 19.61 -0.50 5.73
CA ASN A 191 20.92 -0.98 5.27
C ASN A 191 20.77 -1.92 4.07
N LYS A 192 19.85 -2.90 4.13
CA LYS A 192 19.55 -3.80 3.00
C LYS A 192 19.11 -3.00 1.78
N ARG A 193 18.16 -2.07 1.93
CA ARG A 193 17.69 -1.20 0.85
C ARG A 193 18.79 -0.31 0.26
N THR A 194 19.79 0.07 1.05
CA THR A 194 20.90 0.90 0.59
C THR A 194 21.98 0.08 -0.11
N ALA A 195 22.24 -1.15 0.36
CA ALA A 195 23.25 -2.03 -0.21
C ALA A 195 22.76 -2.82 -1.44
N CYS A 196 21.44 -2.97 -1.61
CA CYS A 196 20.85 -3.75 -2.70
C CYS A 196 20.85 -2.94 -4.02
N ASP A 197 21.30 -3.57 -5.11
CA ASP A 197 21.28 -3.00 -6.45
C ASP A 197 20.11 -3.58 -7.27
N PRO A 198 19.06 -2.79 -7.55
CA PRO A 198 17.92 -3.18 -8.39
C PRO A 198 18.25 -3.70 -9.79
N SER A 199 19.43 -3.38 -10.34
CA SER A 199 19.88 -3.86 -11.64
C SER A 199 20.43 -5.29 -11.60
N VAL A 200 20.87 -5.73 -10.42
CA VAL A 200 21.39 -7.07 -10.16
C VAL A 200 20.30 -7.97 -9.59
N ASP A 201 19.48 -7.44 -8.68
CA ASP A 201 18.40 -8.15 -8.03
C ASP A 201 17.08 -7.36 -8.16
N SER A 202 16.16 -7.89 -8.97
CA SER A 202 14.87 -7.27 -9.22
C SER A 202 14.04 -7.12 -7.95
N PHE A 203 14.26 -7.96 -6.94
CA PHE A 203 13.51 -8.00 -5.69
C PHE A 203 14.03 -7.01 -4.62
N CYS A 204 15.09 -6.26 -4.91
CA CYS A 204 15.55 -5.19 -4.03
C CYS A 204 14.42 -4.20 -3.66
N PRO A 205 14.25 -3.81 -2.40
CA PRO A 205 13.31 -2.75 -2.05
C PRO A 205 13.75 -1.43 -2.68
N ARG A 206 12.85 -0.76 -3.40
CA ARG A 206 13.10 0.55 -4.03
C ARG A 206 13.05 1.69 -3.01
N LYS A 207 12.24 1.51 -1.96
CA LYS A 207 12.00 2.48 -0.90
C LYS A 207 11.78 1.76 0.43
N PHE A 208 12.01 2.51 1.50
CA PHE A 208 11.72 2.14 2.88
C PHE A 208 10.98 3.31 3.54
N TYR A 209 9.99 3.02 4.39
CA TYR A 209 9.33 4.04 5.19
C TYR A 209 9.00 3.54 6.60
N MET A 210 8.78 4.48 7.52
CA MET A 210 8.39 4.23 8.90
C MET A 210 6.93 4.60 9.13
N TRP A 211 6.26 3.87 10.01
CA TRP A 211 4.91 4.21 10.47
C TRP A 211 4.69 3.79 11.94
N SER A 212 3.67 4.28 12.64
CA SER A 212 3.11 5.63 12.52
C SER A 212 3.94 6.56 13.42
N VAL A 213 4.45 7.66 12.87
CA VAL A 213 5.34 8.56 13.59
C VAL A 213 4.75 9.97 13.62
N ASP A 214 4.29 10.41 14.79
CA ASP A 214 3.74 11.75 15.00
C ASP A 214 4.71 12.68 15.75
N ASP A 215 5.61 12.12 16.56
CA ASP A 215 6.50 12.88 17.44
C ASP A 215 7.80 13.29 16.73
N GLU A 216 8.17 14.57 16.85
CA GLU A 216 9.33 15.15 16.19
C GLU A 216 10.65 14.48 16.59
N ILE A 217 10.81 14.10 17.86
CA ILE A 217 12.01 13.42 18.36
C ILE A 217 12.16 12.09 17.64
N VAL A 218 11.07 11.34 17.53
CA VAL A 218 11.06 10.05 16.84
C VAL A 218 11.39 10.21 15.36
N ILE A 219 10.79 11.21 14.69
CA ILE A 219 11.09 11.54 13.29
C ILE A 219 12.59 11.79 13.12
N ARG A 220 13.18 12.68 13.93
CA ARG A 220 14.60 13.06 13.83
C ARG A 220 15.55 11.90 14.09
N GLN A 221 15.24 11.04 15.07
CA GLN A 221 16.06 9.87 15.41
C GLN A 221 16.15 8.83 14.28
N PHE A 222 15.28 8.88 13.27
CA PHE A 222 15.38 7.99 12.11
C PHE A 222 16.27 8.53 10.98
N TRP A 223 16.45 9.85 10.93
CA TRP A 223 17.21 10.52 9.87
C TRP A 223 18.60 10.99 10.32
N THR A 224 19.01 10.57 11.53
CA THR A 224 20.34 10.80 12.12
C THR A 224 21.05 9.47 12.32
#